data_AF-A0A356F696-F1
#
_entry.id   AF-A0A356F696-F1
#
_cell.length_a   1.000
_cell.length_b   1.000
_cell.length_c   1.000
_cell.angle_alpha   90.00
_cell.angle_beta   90.00
_cell.angle_gamma   90.00
#
_symmetry.space_group_name_H-M   'P 1'
#
loop_
_entity.id
_entity.type
_entity.pdbx_description
1 polymer ?
#
loop_
_entity_poly.entity_id
_entity_poly.type
_entity_poly.pdbx_seq_one_letter_code
_entity_poly.pdbx_strand_id
1 'polypeptide(L)'
;MQKTLATAQADTKSKIGVDFHGVINTRPDFFREFCREALKIGMEVYIISGGPRETILAYLNQYRISYTKLWCIYDYYEQRHQVEFYDDGSFHVADELWNKAKAEYCKEQNICVHIDDSAIYGREFATP
;
A
#
# COMPACT_ATOMS: atom_id res chain seq x y z
N MET A 1 -30.41 26.16 28.06
CA MET A 1 -29.98 26.08 26.65
C MET A 1 -28.83 25.10 26.55
N GLN A 2 -29.10 23.87 26.09
CA GLN A 2 -28.06 22.87 25.83
C GLN A 2 -27.38 23.20 24.50
N LYS A 3 -26.05 23.35 24.52
CA LYS A 3 -25.25 23.40 23.30
C LYS A 3 -25.06 21.96 22.81
N THR A 4 -25.79 21.58 21.77
CA THR A 4 -25.54 20.35 21.02
C THR A 4 -24.26 20.55 20.22
N LEU A 5 -23.18 19.86 20.62
CA LEU A 5 -21.99 19.73 19.80
C LEU A 5 -22.33 18.77 18.66
N ALA A 6 -22.47 19.29 17.45
CA ALA A 6 -22.47 18.47 16.25
C ALA A 6 -21.07 17.86 16.11
N THR A 7 -20.93 16.57 16.37
CA THR A 7 -19.76 15.82 15.94
C THR A 7 -19.74 15.83 14.42
N ALA A 8 -18.74 16.48 13.84
CA ALA A 8 -18.43 16.31 12.43
C ALA A 8 -18.08 14.83 12.22
N GLN A 9 -19.01 14.08 11.62
CA GLN A 9 -18.73 12.74 11.16
C GLN A 9 -17.74 12.91 9.99
N ALA A 10 -16.45 12.69 10.27
CA ALA A 10 -15.44 12.72 9.24
C ALA A 10 -15.82 11.67 8.19
N ASP A 11 -16.08 12.13 6.98
CA ASP A 11 -16.38 11.29 5.81
C ASP A 11 -15.08 10.57 5.39
N THR A 12 -14.60 9.65 6.22
CA THR A 12 -13.39 8.89 5.94
C THR A 12 -13.77 7.75 5.01
N LYS A 13 -13.60 7.97 3.71
CA LYS A 13 -13.68 6.90 2.71
C LYS A 13 -12.92 5.67 3.18
N SER A 14 -13.55 4.50 3.09
CA SER A 14 -12.89 3.24 3.42
C SER A 14 -11.71 3.01 2.48
N LYS A 15 -10.57 2.58 3.04
CA LYS A 15 -9.32 2.42 2.31
C LYS A 15 -8.85 0.98 2.36
N ILE A 16 -8.41 0.47 1.21
CA ILE A 16 -7.84 -0.86 1.08
C ILE A 16 -6.42 -0.79 0.52
N GLY A 17 -5.52 -1.55 1.14
CA GLY A 17 -4.17 -1.81 0.66
C GLY A 17 -4.13 -3.08 -0.18
N VAL A 18 -3.36 -3.07 -1.26
CA VAL A 18 -3.12 -4.25 -2.11
C VAL A 18 -1.64 -4.32 -2.43
N ASP A 19 -1.00 -5.44 -2.12
CA ASP A 19 0.39 -5.68 -2.49
C ASP A 19 0.54 -5.87 -4.01
N PHE A 20 1.75 -5.60 -4.51
CA PHE A 20 2.07 -5.81 -5.90
C PHE A 20 2.67 -7.19 -6.19
N HIS A 21 3.74 -7.55 -5.50
CA HIS A 21 4.49 -8.78 -5.74
C HIS A 21 3.72 -9.96 -5.16
N GLY A 22 3.60 -11.07 -5.89
CA GLY A 22 2.82 -12.24 -5.45
C GLY A 22 1.29 -12.04 -5.46
N VAL A 23 0.81 -10.81 -5.59
CA VAL A 23 -0.62 -10.44 -5.53
C VAL A 23 -1.09 -9.89 -6.89
N ILE A 24 -0.89 -8.59 -7.15
CA ILE A 24 -1.31 -7.97 -8.41
C ILE A 24 -0.61 -8.60 -9.61
N ASN A 25 0.71 -8.80 -9.53
CA ASN A 25 1.48 -9.33 -10.66
C ASN A 25 1.17 -10.81 -10.95
N THR A 26 0.56 -11.52 -10.01
CA THR A 26 0.17 -12.94 -10.17
C THR A 26 -1.24 -13.07 -10.75
N ARG A 27 -2.15 -12.13 -10.43
CA ARG A 27 -3.54 -12.13 -10.92
C ARG A 27 -3.97 -10.76 -11.44
N PRO A 28 -3.31 -10.21 -12.48
CA PRO A 28 -3.51 -8.83 -12.89
C PRO A 28 -4.94 -8.54 -13.37
N ASP A 29 -5.57 -9.48 -14.08
CA ASP A 29 -6.95 -9.31 -14.53
C ASP A 29 -7.95 -9.26 -13.37
N PHE A 30 -7.76 -10.11 -12.35
CA PHE A 30 -8.60 -10.09 -11.15
C PHE A 30 -8.44 -8.75 -10.42
N PHE A 31 -7.21 -8.31 -10.19
CA PHE A 31 -6.95 -7.08 -9.45
C PHE A 31 -7.32 -5.82 -10.24
N ARG A 32 -7.28 -5.84 -11.57
CA ARG A 32 -7.84 -4.76 -12.39
C ARG A 32 -9.33 -4.58 -12.09
N GLU A 33 -10.11 -5.66 -12.16
CA GLU A 33 -11.55 -5.61 -11.93
C GLU A 33 -11.85 -5.27 -10.47
N PHE A 34 -11.17 -5.91 -9.52
CA PHE A 34 -11.29 -5.65 -8.09
C PHE A 34 -11.09 -4.17 -7.75
N CYS A 35 -9.97 -3.58 -8.16
CA CYS A 35 -9.67 -2.18 -7.87
C CYS A 35 -10.69 -1.25 -8.55
N ARG A 36 -11.12 -1.57 -9.77
CA ARG A 36 -12.15 -0.80 -10.47
C ARG A 36 -13.48 -0.80 -9.72
N GLU A 37 -13.93 -1.97 -9.24
CA GLU A 37 -15.19 -2.06 -8.49
C GLU A 37 -15.08 -1.40 -7.12
N ALA A 38 -13.95 -1.52 -6.41
CA ALA A 38 -13.71 -0.82 -5.15
C ALA A 38 -13.79 0.70 -5.31
N LEU A 39 -13.14 1.26 -6.34
CA LEU A 39 -13.19 2.69 -6.64
C LEU A 39 -14.62 3.15 -7.01
N LYS A 40 -15.37 2.34 -7.76
CA LYS A 40 -16.77 2.65 -8.15
C LYS A 40 -17.70 2.80 -6.95
N ILE A 41 -17.50 2.01 -5.90
CA ILE A 41 -18.31 2.09 -4.66
C ILE A 41 -17.79 3.13 -3.67
N GLY A 42 -16.81 3.96 -4.08
CA GLY A 42 -16.31 5.09 -3.30
C GLY A 42 -15.17 4.78 -2.34
N MET A 43 -14.59 3.57 -2.40
CA MET A 43 -13.39 3.24 -1.62
C MET A 43 -12.14 3.88 -2.24
N GLU A 44 -11.10 4.04 -1.42
CA GLU A 44 -9.75 4.35 -1.92
C GLU A 44 -8.90 3.07 -1.98
N VAL A 45 -8.17 2.91 -3.08
CA VAL A 45 -7.29 1.76 -3.30
C VAL A 45 -5.83 2.22 -3.27
N TYR A 46 -5.07 1.67 -2.34
CA TYR A 46 -3.65 1.94 -2.16
C TYR A 46 -2.87 0.72 -2.62
N ILE A 47 -2.02 0.90 -3.63
CA ILE A 47 -1.06 -0.13 -4.01
C ILE A 47 0.21 0.12 -3.21
N ILE A 48 0.64 -0.90 -2.47
CA ILE A 48 1.74 -0.83 -1.52
C ILE A 48 2.76 -1.90 -1.95
N SER A 49 3.93 -1.50 -2.45
CA SER A 49 4.91 -2.43 -3.03
C SER A 49 6.29 -2.31 -2.39
N GLY A 50 7.10 -3.36 -2.46
CA GLY A 50 8.51 -3.33 -2.06
C GLY A 50 9.43 -2.63 -3.07
N GLY A 51 9.23 -2.89 -4.36
CA GLY A 51 10.14 -2.49 -5.43
C GLY A 51 10.05 -1.02 -5.87
N PRO A 52 10.94 -0.58 -6.79
CA PRO A 52 10.99 0.80 -7.27
C PRO A 52 9.71 1.26 -7.95
N ARG A 53 9.22 2.45 -7.60
CA ARG A 53 7.96 3.02 -8.08
C ARG A 53 7.81 3.00 -9.59
N GLU A 54 8.85 3.36 -10.33
CA GLU A 54 8.78 3.48 -11.80
C GLU A 54 8.45 2.12 -12.46
N THR A 55 9.09 1.06 -12.00
CA THR A 55 8.84 -0.32 -12.47
C THR A 55 7.40 -0.74 -12.19
N ILE A 56 6.91 -0.46 -10.99
CA ILE A 56 5.53 -0.80 -10.59
C ILE A 56 4.53 0.02 -11.40
N LEU A 57 4.76 1.32 -11.55
CA LEU A 57 3.91 2.22 -12.30
C LEU A 57 3.78 1.80 -13.78
N ALA A 58 4.89 1.43 -14.42
CA ALA A 58 4.89 0.94 -15.79
C ALA A 58 3.98 -0.30 -15.94
N TYR A 59 4.08 -1.25 -15.01
CA TYR A 59 3.22 -2.43 -15.00
C TYR A 59 1.74 -2.08 -14.82
N LEU A 60 1.41 -1.25 -13.81
CA LEU A 60 0.03 -0.86 -13.54
C LEU A 60 -0.61 -0.15 -14.75
N ASN A 61 0.15 0.68 -15.45
CA ASN A 61 -0.28 1.33 -16.69
C ASN A 61 -0.50 0.33 -17.83
N GLN A 62 0.43 -0.61 -18.03
CA GLN A 62 0.32 -1.65 -19.05
C GLN A 62 -0.96 -2.49 -18.87
N TYR A 63 -1.28 -2.86 -17.63
CA TYR A 63 -2.45 -3.69 -17.31
C TYR A 63 -3.72 -2.88 -17.02
N ARG A 64 -3.65 -1.53 -17.11
CA ARG A 64 -4.76 -0.60 -16.84
C ARG A 64 -5.40 -0.82 -15.47
N ILE A 65 -4.57 -1.00 -14.44
CA ILE A 65 -5.04 -1.18 -13.07
C ILE A 65 -5.27 0.19 -12.45
N SER A 66 -6.51 0.49 -12.08
CA SER A 66 -6.89 1.75 -11.43
C SER A 66 -6.57 1.70 -9.94
N TYR A 67 -6.11 2.82 -9.37
CA TYR A 67 -5.84 2.95 -7.93
C TYR A 67 -5.89 4.43 -7.52
N THR A 68 -5.99 4.69 -6.21
CA THR A 68 -5.95 6.03 -5.63
C THR A 68 -4.52 6.48 -5.36
N LYS A 69 -3.69 5.61 -4.78
CA LYS A 69 -2.30 5.93 -4.44
C LYS A 69 -1.38 4.73 -4.67
N LEU A 70 -0.16 5.00 -5.12
CA LEU A 70 0.93 4.03 -5.16
C LEU A 70 1.96 4.48 -4.13
N TRP A 71 2.41 3.56 -3.28
CA TRP A 71 3.48 3.76 -2.32
C TRP A 71 4.44 2.58 -2.38
N CYS A 72 5.74 2.88 -2.31
CA CYS A 72 6.79 1.91 -2.52
C CYS A 72 7.82 2.02 -1.39
N ILE A 73 8.15 0.87 -0.76
CA ILE A 73 9.06 0.78 0.37
C ILE A 73 10.44 1.29 -0.02
N TYR A 74 10.96 0.84 -1.17
CA TYR A 74 12.23 1.30 -1.73
C TYR A 74 12.30 2.84 -1.78
N ASP A 75 11.39 3.48 -2.52
CA ASP A 75 11.39 4.93 -2.72
C ASP A 75 11.25 5.69 -1.39
N TYR A 76 10.47 5.16 -0.45
CA TYR A 76 10.28 5.78 0.86
C TYR A 76 11.58 5.83 1.67
N TYR A 77 12.33 4.72 1.71
CA TYR A 77 13.58 4.65 2.46
C TYR A 77 14.77 5.24 1.70
N GLU A 78 14.77 5.19 0.37
CA GLU A 78 15.80 5.85 -0.46
C GLU A 78 15.80 7.36 -0.20
N GLN A 79 14.61 7.98 -0.21
CA GLN A 79 14.44 9.42 0.11
C GLN A 79 14.88 9.80 1.53
N ARG A 80 15.04 8.82 2.42
CA ARG A 80 15.49 9.00 3.81
C ARG A 80 16.96 8.61 4.01
N HIS A 81 17.66 8.23 2.95
CA HIS A 81 19.03 7.70 3.02
C HIS A 81 19.14 6.46 3.91
N GLN A 82 18.11 5.60 3.90
CA GLN A 82 18.03 4.36 4.68
C GLN A 82 18.13 3.11 3.78
N VAL A 83 18.67 3.28 2.58
CA VAL A 83 18.96 2.19 1.63
C VAL A 83 20.47 2.05 1.51
N GLU A 84 20.96 0.85 1.77
CA GLU A 84 22.32 0.43 1.44
C GLU A 84 22.35 -0.09 0.01
N PHE A 85 23.34 0.35 -0.78
CA PHE A 85 23.55 -0.11 -2.15
C PHE A 85 24.81 -0.96 -2.22
N TYR A 86 24.75 -2.06 -2.95
CA TYR A 86 25.88 -2.94 -3.21
C TYR A 86 26.46 -2.69 -4.61
N ASP A 87 27.70 -3.15 -4.83
CA ASP A 87 28.43 -2.93 -6.09
C ASP A 87 27.73 -3.53 -7.33
N ASP A 88 26.88 -4.53 -7.13
CA ASP A 88 26.09 -5.18 -8.19
C ASP A 88 24.78 -4.43 -8.51
N GLY A 89 24.52 -3.31 -7.84
CA GLY A 89 23.31 -2.50 -8.00
C GLY A 89 22.11 -3.04 -7.21
N SER A 90 22.26 -4.14 -6.47
CA SER A 90 21.24 -4.55 -5.50
C SER A 90 21.24 -3.61 -4.29
N PHE A 91 20.14 -3.64 -3.54
CA PHE A 91 19.96 -2.75 -2.40
C PHE A 91 19.41 -3.52 -1.20
N HIS A 92 19.65 -2.96 -0.02
CA HIS A 92 19.12 -3.47 1.23
C HIS A 92 18.55 -2.33 2.07
N VAL A 93 17.41 -2.61 2.68
CA VAL A 93 16.84 -1.83 3.78
C VAL A 93 16.81 -2.77 4.97
N ALA A 94 17.20 -2.29 6.15
CA ALA A 94 17.22 -3.10 7.36
C ALA A 94 15.90 -3.89 7.53
N ASP A 95 16.01 -5.20 7.79
CA ASP A 95 14.86 -6.11 7.81
C ASP A 95 13.72 -5.64 8.72
N GLU A 96 14.04 -5.06 9.87
CA GLU A 96 13.03 -4.52 10.79
C GLU A 96 12.21 -3.40 10.14
N LEU A 97 12.87 -2.47 9.45
CA LEU A 97 12.21 -1.40 8.71
C LEU A 97 11.37 -1.99 7.57
N TRP A 98 11.96 -2.87 6.77
CA TRP A 98 11.30 -3.47 5.62
C TRP A 98 10.04 -4.25 6.01
N ASN A 99 10.12 -5.07 7.04
CA ASN A 99 9.02 -5.91 7.49
C ASN A 99 7.89 -5.10 8.13
N LYS A 100 8.19 -3.98 8.80
CA LYS A 100 7.18 -3.10 9.42
C LYS A 100 6.55 -2.11 8.44
N ALA A 101 7.26 -1.78 7.36
CA ALA A 101 6.94 -0.69 6.44
C ALA A 101 5.46 -0.67 5.99
N LYS A 102 4.93 -1.81 5.54
CA LYS A 102 3.55 -1.91 5.05
C LYS A 102 2.53 -1.71 6.18
N ALA A 103 2.77 -2.29 7.35
CA ALA A 103 1.88 -2.19 8.50
C ALA A 103 1.85 -0.75 9.06
N GLU A 104 3.01 -0.12 9.20
CA GLU A 104 3.14 1.28 9.60
C GLU A 104 2.44 2.21 8.61
N TYR A 105 2.67 2.02 7.31
CA TYR A 105 2.00 2.80 6.28
C TYR A 105 0.47 2.64 6.32
N CYS A 106 -0.03 1.41 6.49
CA CYS A 106 -1.46 1.16 6.63
C CYS A 106 -2.05 1.89 7.85
N LYS A 107 -1.37 1.84 8.99
CA LYS A 107 -1.76 2.55 10.21
C LYS A 107 -1.79 4.07 10.00
N GLU A 108 -0.74 4.64 9.42
CA GLU A 108 -0.64 6.08 9.14
C GLU A 108 -1.74 6.56 8.18
N GLN A 109 -2.08 5.76 7.17
CA GLN A 109 -3.09 6.12 6.19
C GLN A 109 -4.52 5.77 6.61
N ASN A 110 -4.73 5.10 7.75
CA ASN A 110 -6.01 4.53 8.17
C ASN A 110 -6.58 3.51 7.16
N ILE A 111 -5.73 2.61 6.67
CA ILE A 111 -6.10 1.48 5.82
C ILE A 111 -6.51 0.31 6.72
N CYS A 112 -7.76 -0.11 6.62
CA CYS A 112 -8.34 -1.11 7.52
C CYS A 112 -8.18 -2.56 7.03
N VAL A 113 -7.93 -2.74 5.74
CA VAL A 113 -7.69 -4.05 5.12
C VAL A 113 -6.50 -3.93 4.18
N HIS A 114 -5.55 -4.86 4.28
CA HIS A 114 -4.43 -4.99 3.35
C HIS A 114 -4.37 -6.42 2.84
N ILE A 115 -4.27 -6.59 1.51
CA ILE A 115 -4.15 -7.90 0.84
C ILE A 115 -2.68 -8.11 0.48
N ASP A 116 -2.09 -9.17 1.01
CA ASP A 116 -0.68 -9.53 0.86
C ASP A 116 -0.53 -11.05 0.78
N ASP A 117 0.46 -11.55 0.04
CA ASP A 117 0.74 -12.99 -0.05
C ASP A 117 1.73 -13.46 1.03
N SER A 118 2.49 -12.54 1.65
CA SER A 118 3.54 -12.88 2.58
C SER A 118 3.07 -12.89 4.04
N ALA A 119 3.19 -14.06 4.67
CA ALA A 119 2.87 -14.27 6.08
C ALA A 119 3.81 -13.52 7.04
N ILE A 120 4.98 -13.06 6.58
CA ILE A 120 5.93 -12.30 7.41
C ILE A 120 5.35 -10.95 7.78
N TYR A 121 4.79 -10.22 6.80
CA TYR A 121 4.17 -8.92 7.05
C TYR A 121 2.99 -9.03 8.02
N GLY A 122 2.23 -10.13 7.96
CA GLY A 122 1.08 -10.37 8.84
C GLY A 122 1.39 -10.28 10.34
N ARG A 123 2.67 -10.46 10.75
CA ARG A 123 3.10 -10.35 12.15
C ARG A 123 3.18 -8.91 12.66
N GLU A 124 3.33 -7.95 11.74
CA GLU A 124 3.46 -6.53 12.06
C GLU A 124 2.11 -5.80 12.03
N PHE A 125 1.05 -6.45 11.54
CA PHE A 125 -0.32 -5.94 11.60
C PHE A 125 -0.98 -6.31 12.93
N ALA A 126 -1.75 -5.38 13.49
CA ALA A 126 -2.61 -5.62 14.63
C ALA A 126 -4.07 -5.36 14.24
N THR A 127 -4.99 -6.19 14.72
CA THR A 127 -6.42 -5.91 14.63
C THR A 127 -6.80 -4.87 15.70
N PRO A 128 -7.79 -3.99 15.44
CA PRO A 128 -8.36 -3.12 16.45
C PRO A 128 -8.89 -3.87 17.68
#